data_AF-A0A922LXI6-F1
#
_entry.id   AF-A0A922LXI6-F1
#
_cell.length_a   1.000
_cell.length_b   1.000
_cell.length_c   1.000
_cell.angle_alpha   90.00
_cell.angle_beta   90.00
_cell.angle_gamma   90.00
#
_symmetry.space_group_name_H-M   'P 1'
#
loop_
_entity.id
_entity.type
_entity.pdbx_description
1 polymer ?
#
loop_
_entity_poly.entity_id
_entity_poly.type
_entity_poly.pdbx_seq_one_letter_code
_entity_poly.pdbx_strand_id
1 'polypeptide(L)'
;MIKLIQGTKSSQLAVFEKGSHKYAGFVPPTADRTPRLFPHPIPWDKQSQKPMCLGWKPPVYSIEGWTEPRNFTEISEERKLQFKTLIPNVPPPDPITGCPRNPGGRTGVNGKGHLPEWGANSAIILVITKKIGELLSDSEYTTERDFKVIVYKNPLGSQLPWFLVQHPTGCNRKVCVNEIFGILTKNRMKHLIKSMPTKKTTLVETVKKFNSLTTKIVSYILFLKLLLFEMNTLLMK
;
A
#
# COMPACT_ATOMS: atom_id res chain seq x y z
N MET A 1 -15.44 -7.63 -5.45
CA MET A 1 -15.21 -7.88 -6.90
C MET A 1 -13.82 -7.33 -7.26
N ILE A 2 -13.14 -7.81 -8.29
CA ILE A 2 -11.87 -7.21 -8.76
C ILE A 2 -12.17 -6.44 -10.04
N LYS A 3 -11.95 -5.13 -10.03
CA LYS A 3 -12.12 -4.27 -11.20
C LYS A 3 -10.73 -3.74 -11.57
N LEU A 4 -10.29 -4.02 -12.79
CA LEU A 4 -9.05 -3.48 -13.31
C LEU A 4 -9.35 -2.13 -13.95
N ILE A 5 -8.72 -1.06 -13.45
CA ILE A 5 -8.82 0.29 -14.02
C ILE A 5 -7.56 0.55 -14.82
N GLN A 6 -7.72 0.66 -16.14
CA GLN A 6 -6.60 0.92 -17.05
C GLN A 6 -6.23 2.40 -17.03
N GLY A 7 -4.92 2.67 -16.93
CA GLY A 7 -4.33 3.98 -17.21
C GLY A 7 -3.49 3.95 -18.47
N THR A 8 -2.42 4.75 -18.54
CA THR A 8 -1.50 4.76 -19.69
C THR A 8 -0.90 3.38 -19.98
N LYS A 9 -0.36 3.19 -21.21
CA LYS A 9 0.25 1.91 -21.66
C LYS A 9 1.26 1.30 -20.67
N SER A 10 1.82 2.07 -19.75
CA SER A 10 2.87 1.66 -18.80
C SER A 10 2.43 1.49 -17.34
N SER A 11 1.16 1.72 -16.97
CA SER A 11 0.66 1.48 -15.60
C SER A 11 -0.86 1.40 -15.51
N GLN A 12 -1.35 0.49 -14.67
CA GLN A 12 -2.76 0.28 -14.37
C GLN A 12 -2.99 0.30 -12.85
N LEU A 13 -4.22 0.57 -12.41
CA LEU A 13 -4.64 0.39 -11.02
C LEU A 13 -5.53 -0.84 -10.92
N ALA A 14 -5.12 -1.81 -10.11
CA ALA A 14 -5.99 -2.90 -9.70
C ALA A 14 -6.80 -2.46 -8.49
N VAL A 15 -8.13 -2.42 -8.63
CA VAL A 15 -9.05 -2.04 -7.56
C VAL A 15 -9.78 -3.27 -7.05
N PHE A 16 -9.83 -3.40 -5.74
CA PHE A 16 -10.49 -4.47 -5.02
C PHE A 16 -11.52 -3.87 -4.10
N GLU A 17 -12.70 -4.47 -4.07
CA GLU A 17 -13.77 -4.05 -3.17
C GLU A 17 -14.24 -5.25 -2.35
N LYS A 18 -14.37 -5.01 -1.05
CA LYS A 18 -14.94 -5.98 -0.11
C LYS A 18 -15.68 -5.25 1.00
N GLY A 19 -16.98 -5.52 1.12
CA GLY A 19 -17.85 -4.72 1.97
C GLY A 19 -17.79 -3.25 1.56
N SER A 20 -17.57 -2.38 2.53
CA SER A 20 -17.40 -0.93 2.33
C SER A 20 -15.93 -0.49 2.20
N HIS A 21 -14.97 -1.41 2.20
CA HIS A 21 -13.57 -1.09 1.93
C HIS A 21 -13.27 -1.13 0.42
N LYS A 22 -12.52 -0.12 -0.04
CA LYS A 22 -11.87 -0.14 -1.34
C LYS A 22 -10.36 -0.19 -1.17
N TYR A 23 -9.70 -0.99 -2.00
CA TYR A 23 -8.25 -1.14 -2.01
C TYR A 23 -7.75 -0.91 -3.43
N ALA A 24 -6.63 -0.21 -3.59
CA ALA A 24 -6.04 0.03 -4.90
C ALA A 24 -4.53 -0.20 -4.89
N GLY A 25 -4.03 -0.97 -5.86
CA GLY A 25 -2.61 -1.21 -6.06
C GLY A 25 -2.19 -0.86 -7.48
N PHE A 26 -1.03 -0.23 -7.63
CA PHE A 26 -0.44 0.03 -8.95
C PHE A 26 0.09 -1.27 -9.57
N VAL A 27 -0.04 -1.39 -10.89
CA VAL A 27 0.42 -2.53 -11.69
C VAL A 27 1.23 -2.01 -12.89
N PRO A 28 2.56 -2.25 -12.94
CA PRO A 28 3.38 -2.78 -11.86
C PRO A 28 3.36 -1.83 -10.66
N PRO A 29 3.61 -2.30 -9.41
CA PRO A 29 3.55 -1.39 -8.29
C PRO A 29 4.66 -0.32 -8.41
N THR A 30 4.32 0.93 -8.11
CA THR A 30 5.14 2.09 -8.45
C THR A 30 5.61 2.79 -7.18
N ALA A 31 6.81 2.44 -6.69
CA ALA A 31 7.44 3.20 -5.62
C ALA A 31 8.00 4.55 -6.13
N ASP A 32 8.44 4.63 -7.40
CA ASP A 32 9.41 5.66 -7.83
C ASP A 32 8.95 6.64 -8.93
N ARG A 33 7.63 6.83 -9.13
CA ARG A 33 7.16 7.67 -10.25
C ARG A 33 6.87 9.13 -9.93
N THR A 34 6.93 9.53 -8.66
CA THR A 34 6.72 10.94 -8.32
C THR A 34 8.08 11.66 -8.36
N PRO A 35 8.31 12.54 -9.34
CA PRO A 35 9.53 13.34 -9.35
C PRO A 35 9.52 14.25 -8.12
N ARG A 36 10.71 14.59 -7.66
CA ARG A 36 10.93 15.51 -6.54
C ARG A 36 11.93 16.54 -7.01
N LEU A 37 11.65 17.81 -6.77
CA LEU A 37 12.60 18.87 -7.13
C LEU A 37 13.76 18.90 -6.14
N PHE A 38 13.47 18.60 -4.87
CA PHE A 38 14.42 18.73 -3.78
C PHE A 38 14.90 17.36 -3.28
N PRO A 39 16.21 17.20 -3.00
CA PRO A 39 16.80 15.98 -2.47
C PRO A 39 16.36 15.65 -1.05
N HIS A 40 15.78 16.62 -0.33
CA HIS A 40 14.96 16.46 0.88
C HIS A 40 13.83 17.49 0.86
N PRO A 41 12.65 17.17 1.40
CA PRO A 41 11.59 18.15 1.56
C PRO A 41 12.06 19.39 2.34
N ILE A 42 11.70 20.59 1.89
CA ILE A 42 12.07 21.85 2.55
C ILE A 42 10.99 22.22 3.58
N PRO A 43 11.31 22.42 4.85
CA PRO A 43 10.36 22.86 5.87
C PRO A 43 9.55 24.11 5.46
N TRP A 44 8.29 24.20 5.91
CA TRP A 44 7.36 25.26 5.46
C TRP A 44 7.68 26.65 6.03
N ASP A 45 8.32 26.70 7.19
CA ASP A 45 8.80 27.89 7.89
C ASP A 45 10.01 28.55 7.21
N LYS A 46 10.83 27.77 6.49
CA LYS A 46 11.94 28.33 5.72
C LYS A 46 11.42 29.13 4.53
N GLN A 47 11.91 30.37 4.39
CA GLN A 47 11.65 31.23 3.24
C GLN A 47 12.24 30.59 1.98
N SER A 48 11.39 30.32 0.98
CA SER A 48 11.83 29.88 -0.34
C SER A 48 12.18 31.12 -1.16
N GLN A 49 13.40 31.20 -1.69
CA GLN A 49 13.86 32.38 -2.46
C GLN A 49 13.04 32.60 -3.74
N LYS A 50 12.42 31.56 -4.31
CA LYS A 50 11.33 31.59 -5.31
C LYS A 50 10.46 30.33 -5.16
N PRO A 51 9.14 30.37 -5.45
CA PRO A 51 8.33 29.14 -5.51
C PRO A 51 8.73 28.34 -6.75
N MET A 52 9.62 27.36 -6.58
CA MET A 52 9.96 26.43 -7.65
C MET A 52 9.00 25.24 -7.62
N CYS A 53 8.27 25.04 -8.72
CA CYS A 53 7.39 23.90 -8.93
C CYS A 53 7.74 23.23 -10.25
N LEU A 54 7.91 21.91 -10.23
CA LEU A 54 8.20 21.11 -11.42
C LEU A 54 7.07 21.13 -12.45
N GLY A 55 5.87 21.62 -12.10
CA GLY A 55 4.70 21.58 -12.97
C GLY A 55 4.28 20.16 -13.35
N TRP A 56 4.75 19.14 -12.62
CA TRP A 56 4.46 17.75 -12.92
C TRP A 56 2.97 17.45 -12.82
N LYS A 57 2.39 17.05 -13.95
CA LYS A 57 0.97 16.78 -14.11
C LYS A 57 0.81 15.36 -14.66
N PRO A 58 0.81 14.34 -13.79
CA PRO A 58 0.71 12.97 -14.25
C PRO A 58 -0.66 12.67 -14.91
N PRO A 59 -0.74 11.57 -15.67
CA PRO A 59 -2.00 10.95 -16.04
C PRO A 59 -2.87 10.69 -14.80
N VAL A 60 -4.17 10.94 -14.95
CA VAL A 60 -5.15 10.77 -13.88
C VAL A 60 -5.68 9.35 -13.91
N TYR A 61 -5.71 8.70 -12.75
CA TYR A 61 -6.47 7.49 -12.54
C TYR A 61 -7.67 7.81 -11.65
N SER A 62 -8.88 7.49 -12.12
CA SER A 62 -10.10 7.72 -11.36
C SER A 62 -10.66 6.40 -10.86
N ILE A 63 -10.79 6.29 -9.54
CA ILE A 63 -11.50 5.21 -8.86
C ILE A 63 -12.87 5.75 -8.49
N GLU A 64 -13.89 5.15 -9.07
CA GLU A 64 -15.28 5.53 -8.89
C GLU A 64 -15.67 5.60 -7.40
N GLY A 65 -16.24 6.73 -6.97
CA GLY A 65 -16.63 6.98 -5.58
C GLY A 65 -15.46 7.02 -4.58
N TRP A 66 -14.24 7.30 -5.05
CA TRP A 66 -13.07 7.48 -4.18
C TRP A 66 -12.18 8.62 -4.64
N THR A 67 -11.81 8.68 -5.93
CA THR A 67 -10.92 9.74 -6.41
C THR A 67 -11.59 11.10 -6.34
N GLU A 68 -11.01 12.01 -5.55
CA GLU A 68 -11.45 13.41 -5.43
C GLU A 68 -11.15 14.21 -6.72
N PRO A 69 -11.85 15.33 -6.94
CA PRO A 69 -11.55 16.25 -8.03
C PRO A 69 -10.10 16.70 -8.09
N ARG A 70 -9.62 16.99 -9.30
CA ARG A 70 -8.24 17.46 -9.52
C ARG A 70 -8.07 18.90 -9.07
N ASN A 71 -9.12 19.71 -9.15
CA ASN A 71 -9.09 21.07 -8.69
C ASN A 71 -9.54 21.11 -7.22
N PHE A 72 -8.71 21.71 -6.36
CA PHE A 72 -9.02 21.78 -4.93
C PHE A 72 -10.28 22.61 -4.65
N THR A 73 -10.61 23.57 -5.52
CA THR A 73 -11.81 24.41 -5.34
C THR A 73 -13.10 23.61 -5.47
N GLU A 74 -13.08 22.50 -6.21
CA GLU A 74 -14.23 21.60 -6.44
C GLU A 74 -14.48 20.64 -5.27
N ILE A 75 -13.61 20.63 -4.25
CA ILE A 75 -13.83 19.85 -3.03
C ILE A 75 -14.85 20.53 -2.13
N SER A 76 -15.69 19.73 -1.47
CA SER A 76 -16.71 20.24 -0.55
C SER A 76 -16.09 20.96 0.65
N GLU A 77 -16.79 21.94 1.21
CA GLU A 77 -16.30 22.72 2.35
C GLU A 77 -16.12 21.86 3.61
N GLU A 78 -16.97 20.85 3.81
CA GLU A 78 -16.83 19.89 4.91
C GLU A 78 -15.50 19.13 4.79
N ARG A 79 -15.14 18.72 3.58
CA ARG A 79 -13.86 18.04 3.33
C ARG A 79 -12.68 18.98 3.47
N LYS A 80 -12.79 20.25 3.08
CA LYS A 80 -11.75 21.27 3.32
C LYS A 80 -11.52 21.52 4.81
N LEU A 81 -12.60 21.53 5.61
CA LEU A 81 -12.52 21.72 7.05
C LEU A 81 -11.73 20.58 7.74
N GLN A 82 -11.86 19.34 7.27
CA GLN A 82 -11.13 18.19 7.78
C GLN A 82 -9.61 18.34 7.69
N PHE A 83 -9.08 19.05 6.69
CA PHE A 83 -7.63 19.32 6.58
C PHE A 83 -7.10 20.26 7.66
N LYS A 84 -7.98 21.04 8.31
CA LYS A 84 -7.60 21.96 9.38
C LYS A 84 -7.61 21.31 10.76
N THR A 85 -8.30 20.17 10.93
CA THR A 85 -8.73 19.70 12.25
C THR A 85 -8.26 18.29 12.63
N LEU A 86 -7.74 17.48 11.69
CA LEU A 86 -7.71 16.02 11.92
C LEU A 86 -6.34 15.33 11.90
N ILE A 87 -5.21 16.04 11.79
CA ILE A 87 -3.91 15.36 11.73
C ILE A 87 -2.86 16.07 12.59
N PRO A 88 -2.37 15.44 13.68
CA PRO A 88 -1.27 15.98 14.46
C PRO A 88 -0.01 16.09 13.59
N ASN A 89 0.74 17.17 13.77
CA ASN A 89 1.97 17.47 13.01
C ASN A 89 1.75 17.73 11.50
N VAL A 90 0.51 18.01 11.06
CA VAL A 90 0.28 18.58 9.72
C VAL A 90 0.36 20.12 9.80
N PRO A 91 1.17 20.77 8.95
CA PRO A 91 1.21 22.23 8.86
C PRO A 91 -0.16 22.78 8.42
N PRO A 92 -0.53 24.00 8.85
CA PRO A 92 -1.78 24.61 8.44
C PRO A 92 -1.86 24.67 6.91
N PRO A 93 -3.06 24.59 6.32
CA PRO A 93 -3.22 24.68 4.87
C PRO A 93 -2.58 25.93 4.29
N ASP A 94 -2.30 25.89 2.99
CA ASP A 94 -1.76 27.03 2.29
C ASP A 94 -2.69 28.25 2.40
N PRO A 95 -2.20 29.43 2.83
CA PRO A 95 -3.06 30.57 3.12
C PRO A 95 -3.65 31.20 1.85
N ILE A 96 -3.08 30.94 0.67
CA ILE A 96 -3.55 31.48 -0.61
C ILE A 96 -4.54 30.51 -1.25
N THR A 97 -4.15 29.24 -1.36
CA THR A 97 -4.89 28.24 -2.12
C THR A 97 -5.83 27.38 -1.25
N GLY A 98 -5.67 27.42 0.07
CA GLY A 98 -6.36 26.55 1.01
C GLY A 98 -5.91 25.08 0.94
N CYS A 99 -4.97 24.73 0.06
CA CYS A 99 -4.59 23.34 -0.18
C CYS A 99 -3.85 22.75 1.04
N PRO A 100 -4.03 21.45 1.34
CA PRO A 100 -3.28 20.79 2.40
C PRO A 100 -1.79 20.78 2.07
N ARG A 101 -0.97 20.96 3.11
CA ARG A 101 0.50 20.98 3.01
C ARG A 101 1.09 19.66 3.50
N ASN A 102 2.13 19.19 2.82
CA ASN A 102 2.84 17.97 3.22
C ASN A 102 3.57 18.17 4.57
N PRO A 103 3.35 17.33 5.60
CA PRO A 103 4.08 17.39 6.87
C PRO A 103 5.60 17.38 6.74
N GLY A 104 6.12 16.63 5.76
CA GLY A 104 7.55 16.56 5.53
C GLY A 104 8.15 17.87 5.01
N GLY A 105 7.34 18.77 4.44
CA GLY A 105 7.79 19.99 3.79
C GLY A 105 7.50 20.02 2.29
N ARG A 106 7.97 21.08 1.64
CA ARG A 106 7.86 21.32 0.19
C ARG A 106 8.68 20.29 -0.57
N THR A 107 8.05 19.60 -1.52
CA THR A 107 8.69 18.62 -2.41
C THR A 107 9.04 19.20 -3.79
N GLY A 108 8.55 20.41 -4.08
CA GLY A 108 8.63 21.06 -5.40
C GLY A 108 7.66 20.49 -6.43
N VAL A 109 6.66 19.73 -5.98
CA VAL A 109 5.54 19.24 -6.79
C VAL A 109 4.23 19.66 -6.12
N ASN A 110 3.34 20.25 -6.90
CA ASN A 110 2.03 20.69 -6.43
C ASN A 110 0.92 19.71 -6.85
N GLY A 111 -0.18 19.74 -6.10
CA GLY A 111 -1.34 18.89 -6.34
C GLY A 111 -1.18 17.49 -5.75
N LYS A 112 -2.20 16.65 -5.96
CA LYS A 112 -2.24 15.27 -5.43
C LYS A 112 -1.50 14.23 -6.28
N GLY A 113 -0.94 14.62 -7.43
CA GLY A 113 -0.23 13.69 -8.32
C GLY A 113 -1.12 12.52 -8.76
N HIS A 114 -0.66 11.29 -8.53
CA HIS A 114 -1.41 10.05 -8.81
C HIS A 114 -2.35 9.61 -7.68
N LEU A 115 -2.39 10.34 -6.56
CA LEU A 115 -3.15 9.94 -5.39
C LEU A 115 -4.66 10.21 -5.58
N PRO A 116 -5.53 9.35 -5.03
CA PRO A 116 -6.99 9.54 -5.14
C PRO A 116 -7.46 10.76 -4.35
N GLU A 117 -6.85 11.09 -3.21
CA GLU A 117 -7.31 12.14 -2.30
C GLU A 117 -6.27 13.25 -2.13
N TRP A 118 -6.72 14.45 -1.81
CA TRP A 118 -5.88 15.52 -1.30
C TRP A 118 -5.47 15.27 0.14
N GLY A 119 -4.25 15.65 0.50
CA GLY A 119 -3.69 15.42 1.82
C GLY A 119 -3.32 13.95 2.05
N ALA A 120 -3.68 13.42 3.22
CA ALA A 120 -3.31 12.06 3.61
C ALA A 120 -4.08 11.00 2.82
N ASN A 121 -3.36 10.03 2.27
CA ASN A 121 -3.93 8.86 1.61
C ASN A 121 -3.52 7.61 2.40
N SER A 122 -4.50 6.86 2.91
CA SER A 122 -4.23 5.68 3.73
C SER A 122 -3.69 4.54 2.87
N ALA A 123 -2.73 3.80 3.40
CA ALA A 123 -2.16 2.64 2.74
C ALA A 123 -1.92 1.48 3.73
N ILE A 124 -2.02 0.26 3.22
CA ILE A 124 -1.63 -0.97 3.90
C ILE A 124 -0.39 -1.53 3.19
N ILE A 125 0.68 -1.74 3.95
CA ILE A 125 1.89 -2.43 3.51
C ILE A 125 1.88 -3.80 4.18
N LEU A 126 1.95 -4.87 3.39
CA LEU A 126 1.97 -6.24 3.89
C LEU A 126 3.42 -6.72 3.98
N VAL A 127 3.87 -6.97 5.21
CA VAL A 127 5.18 -7.56 5.48
C VAL A 127 4.97 -8.99 5.96
N ILE A 128 5.19 -9.95 5.06
CA ILE A 128 5.02 -11.38 5.35
C ILE A 128 6.40 -11.96 5.58
N THR A 129 6.67 -12.37 6.82
CA THR A 129 7.98 -12.88 7.23
C THR A 129 7.95 -14.37 7.54
N LYS A 130 9.01 -15.07 7.15
CA LYS A 130 9.31 -16.44 7.55
C LYS A 130 10.61 -16.44 8.33
N LYS A 131 10.57 -16.88 9.59
CA LYS A 131 11.77 -17.12 10.38
C LYS A 131 12.53 -18.31 9.78
N ILE A 132 13.84 -18.16 9.63
CA ILE A 132 14.76 -19.25 9.32
C ILE A 132 15.35 -19.69 10.66
N GLY A 133 15.28 -20.98 10.99
CA GLY A 133 15.82 -21.53 12.23
C GLY A 133 14.77 -22.10 13.19
N GLU A 134 14.45 -23.37 12.95
CA GLU A 134 14.13 -24.42 13.94
C GLU A 134 14.78 -25.70 13.41
N LEU A 135 16.11 -25.70 13.32
CA LEU A 135 16.86 -26.94 13.46
C LEU A 135 17.32 -26.94 14.91
N LEU A 136 16.96 -28.00 15.62
CA LEU A 136 17.40 -28.30 16.98
C LEU A 136 18.94 -28.32 16.98
N SER A 137 19.57 -27.27 17.47
CA SER A 137 20.98 -27.30 17.81
C SER A 137 21.17 -26.57 19.14
N ASP A 138 21.48 -27.35 20.16
CA ASP A 138 21.83 -26.95 21.54
C ASP A 138 23.15 -26.16 21.61
N SER A 139 23.42 -25.27 20.66
CA SER A 139 24.55 -24.36 20.74
C SER A 139 24.04 -22.98 21.10
N GLU A 140 24.26 -22.60 22.36
CA GLU A 140 24.30 -21.22 22.79
C GLU A 140 25.16 -20.40 21.81
N TYR A 141 24.74 -19.17 21.53
CA TYR A 141 25.42 -18.17 20.69
C TYR A 141 25.25 -18.27 19.16
N THR A 142 24.06 -17.91 18.66
CA THR A 142 23.92 -17.09 17.43
C THR A 142 22.76 -16.10 17.58
N THR A 143 23.06 -14.80 17.60
CA THR A 143 22.13 -13.69 17.92
C THR A 143 21.60 -12.94 16.70
N GLU A 144 21.57 -13.54 15.51
CA GLU A 144 20.83 -12.99 14.37
C GLU A 144 19.89 -14.06 13.80
N ARG A 145 18.59 -13.79 13.93
CA ARG A 145 17.54 -14.66 13.38
C ARG A 145 17.25 -14.18 11.97
N ASP A 146 17.71 -14.91 10.97
CA ASP A 146 17.41 -14.60 9.57
C ASP A 146 15.90 -14.68 9.29
N PHE A 147 15.37 -13.65 8.65
CA PHE A 147 13.99 -13.62 8.15
C PHE A 147 13.97 -13.59 6.62
N LYS A 148 13.14 -14.43 6.02
CA LYS A 148 12.73 -14.30 4.62
C LYS A 148 11.47 -13.44 4.54
N VAL A 149 11.42 -12.51 3.60
CA VAL A 149 10.25 -11.65 3.36
C VAL A 149 9.68 -11.89 1.97
N ILE A 150 8.35 -11.88 1.83
CA ILE A 150 7.69 -11.90 0.52
C ILE A 150 7.66 -10.50 -0.09
N VAL A 151 8.12 -10.40 -1.34
CA VAL A 151 8.12 -9.19 -2.15
C VAL A 151 7.51 -9.45 -3.53
N TYR A 152 6.94 -8.43 -4.15
CA TYR A 152 6.63 -8.42 -5.57
C TYR A 152 7.89 -8.09 -6.37
N LYS A 153 8.35 -9.08 -7.14
CA LYS A 153 9.38 -8.88 -8.15
C LYS A 153 8.73 -8.32 -9.41
N ASN A 154 9.25 -7.20 -9.90
CA ASN A 154 8.84 -6.57 -11.14
C ASN A 154 10.09 -6.07 -11.89
N PRO A 155 9.99 -5.67 -13.18
CA PRO A 155 11.15 -5.25 -13.96
C PRO A 155 11.94 -4.06 -13.36
N LEU A 156 11.29 -3.22 -12.54
CA LEU A 156 11.94 -2.07 -11.90
C LEU A 156 12.59 -2.42 -10.56
N GLY A 157 12.29 -3.58 -9.97
CA GLY A 157 12.87 -3.99 -8.70
C GLY A 157 11.98 -4.92 -7.87
N SER A 158 12.37 -5.09 -6.61
CA SER A 158 11.61 -5.85 -5.61
C SER A 158 10.96 -4.89 -4.62
N GLN A 159 9.67 -5.07 -4.33
CA GLN A 159 8.95 -4.19 -3.40
C GLN A 159 7.98 -4.97 -2.52
N LEU A 160 7.74 -4.46 -1.32
CA LEU A 160 6.70 -4.99 -0.45
C LEU A 160 5.32 -4.82 -1.12
N PRO A 161 4.40 -5.80 -0.99
CA PRO A 161 3.02 -5.61 -1.39
C PRO A 161 2.40 -4.44 -0.61
N TRP A 162 1.99 -3.39 -1.30
CA TRP A 162 1.32 -2.25 -0.69
C TRP A 162 0.11 -1.80 -1.51
N PHE A 163 -0.90 -1.28 -0.82
CA PHE A 163 -2.19 -0.90 -1.39
C PHE A 163 -2.67 0.38 -0.73
N LEU A 164 -3.16 1.32 -1.53
CA LEU A 164 -4.02 2.40 -1.03
C LEU A 164 -5.32 1.80 -0.49
N VAL A 165 -5.90 2.41 0.53
CA VAL A 165 -7.13 1.93 1.18
C VAL A 165 -8.08 3.08 1.48
N GLN A 166 -9.32 2.94 1.03
CA GLN A 166 -10.44 3.75 1.48
C GLN A 166 -11.12 3.03 2.65
N HIS A 167 -11.01 3.63 3.84
CA HIS A 167 -11.64 3.10 5.04
C HIS A 167 -13.08 3.64 5.18
N PRO A 168 -14.07 2.79 5.48
CA PRO A 168 -15.38 3.25 5.91
C PRO A 168 -15.32 3.87 7.32
N THR A 169 -16.31 4.70 7.63
CA THR A 169 -16.50 5.22 8.99
C THR A 169 -16.59 4.07 9.99
N GLY A 170 -15.83 4.14 11.09
CA GLY A 170 -15.80 3.09 12.12
C GLY A 170 -15.00 1.84 11.72
N CYS A 171 -14.16 1.91 10.68
CA CYS A 171 -13.33 0.79 10.22
C CYS A 171 -12.57 0.09 11.37
N ASN A 172 -12.81 -1.23 11.50
CA ASN A 172 -11.94 -2.09 12.28
C ASN A 172 -10.70 -2.45 11.44
N ARG A 173 -9.57 -1.82 11.76
CA ARG A 173 -8.30 -1.99 11.03
C ARG A 173 -7.83 -3.45 10.97
N LYS A 174 -8.11 -4.26 12.00
CA LYS A 174 -7.77 -5.70 11.97
C LYS A 174 -8.57 -6.43 10.89
N VAL A 175 -9.87 -6.15 10.79
CA VAL A 175 -10.73 -6.72 9.77
C VAL A 175 -10.26 -6.29 8.39
N CYS A 176 -9.99 -5.00 8.20
CA CYS A 176 -9.50 -4.45 6.93
C CYS A 176 -8.21 -5.13 6.43
N VAL A 177 -7.22 -5.31 7.30
CA VAL A 177 -5.97 -6.03 6.94
C VAL A 177 -6.24 -7.49 6.59
N ASN A 178 -7.08 -8.18 7.36
CA ASN A 178 -7.45 -9.57 7.06
C ASN A 178 -8.20 -9.71 5.72
N GLU A 179 -9.01 -8.72 5.35
CA GLU A 179 -9.73 -8.71 4.09
C GLU A 179 -8.80 -8.65 2.89
N ILE A 180 -7.89 -7.68 2.84
CA ILE A 180 -6.94 -7.56 1.72
C ILE A 180 -6.01 -8.76 1.66
N PHE A 181 -5.54 -9.25 2.80
CA PHE A 181 -4.70 -10.45 2.86
C PHE A 181 -5.43 -11.69 2.33
N GLY A 182 -6.71 -11.84 2.69
CA GLY A 182 -7.58 -12.89 2.18
C GLY A 182 -7.84 -12.77 0.68
N ILE A 183 -8.04 -11.56 0.15
CA ILE A 183 -8.19 -11.31 -1.29
C ILE A 183 -6.95 -11.78 -2.04
N LEU A 184 -5.76 -11.33 -1.63
CA LEU A 184 -4.50 -11.65 -2.28
C LEU A 184 -4.20 -13.14 -2.25
N THR A 185 -4.36 -13.77 -1.09
CA THR A 185 -4.06 -15.20 -0.93
C THR A 185 -5.02 -16.05 -1.75
N LYS A 186 -6.34 -15.77 -1.70
CA LYS A 186 -7.34 -16.52 -2.48
C LYS A 186 -7.09 -16.37 -3.99
N ASN A 187 -6.77 -15.16 -4.46
CA ASN A 187 -6.51 -14.94 -5.89
C ASN A 187 -5.22 -15.61 -6.35
N ARG A 188 -4.13 -15.48 -5.58
CA ARG A 188 -2.87 -16.16 -5.88
C ARG A 188 -3.06 -17.68 -5.92
N MET A 189 -3.83 -18.22 -4.99
CA MET A 189 -4.12 -19.63 -4.95
C MET A 189 -4.93 -20.11 -6.17
N LYS A 190 -6.02 -19.40 -6.52
CA LYS A 190 -6.80 -19.72 -7.72
C LYS A 190 -5.91 -19.77 -8.96
N HIS A 191 -5.00 -18.79 -9.08
CA HIS A 191 -4.02 -18.77 -10.16
C HIS A 191 -3.08 -19.98 -10.11
N LEU A 192 -2.53 -20.32 -8.94
CA LEU A 192 -1.61 -21.46 -8.78
C LEU A 192 -2.28 -22.81 -9.08
N ILE A 193 -3.51 -23.02 -8.62
CA ILE A 193 -4.29 -24.23 -8.92
C ILE A 193 -4.51 -24.35 -10.43
N LYS A 194 -4.77 -23.23 -11.13
CA LYS A 194 -4.93 -23.21 -12.57
C LYS A 194 -3.60 -23.47 -13.30
N SER A 195 -2.50 -22.89 -12.84
CA SER A 195 -1.19 -22.99 -13.49
C SER A 195 -0.45 -24.30 -13.19
N MET A 196 -0.80 -24.97 -12.09
CA MET A 196 -0.14 -26.21 -11.63
C MET A 196 -1.18 -27.30 -11.30
N PRO A 197 -1.86 -27.88 -12.31
CA PRO A 197 -2.94 -28.83 -12.09
C PRO A 197 -2.50 -30.07 -11.30
N THR A 198 -1.26 -30.53 -11.52
CA THR A 198 -0.67 -31.71 -10.86
C THR A 198 -0.51 -31.56 -9.34
N LYS A 199 -0.53 -30.32 -8.82
CA LYS A 199 -0.37 -30.03 -7.39
C LYS A 199 -1.63 -29.46 -6.75
N LYS A 200 -2.77 -29.57 -7.45
CA LYS A 200 -4.07 -29.04 -7.00
C LYS A 200 -4.48 -29.55 -5.62
N THR A 201 -4.35 -30.85 -5.36
CA THR A 201 -4.74 -31.45 -4.07
C THR A 201 -3.95 -30.84 -2.92
N THR A 202 -2.62 -30.81 -3.02
CA THR A 202 -1.73 -30.19 -2.04
C THR A 202 -2.05 -28.70 -1.86
N LEU A 203 -2.23 -27.95 -2.94
CA LEU A 203 -2.57 -26.53 -2.89
C LEU A 203 -3.90 -26.27 -2.17
N VAL A 204 -4.93 -27.08 -2.42
CA VAL A 204 -6.23 -26.97 -1.73
C VAL A 204 -6.09 -27.28 -0.24
N GLU A 205 -5.30 -28.28 0.14
CA GLU A 205 -5.03 -28.58 1.56
C GLU A 205 -4.27 -27.46 2.25
N THR A 206 -3.25 -26.89 1.59
CA THR A 206 -2.52 -25.71 2.09
C THR A 206 -3.47 -24.54 2.36
N VAL A 207 -4.49 -24.31 1.50
CA VAL A 207 -5.50 -23.27 1.72
C VAL A 207 -6.33 -23.53 2.97
N LYS A 208 -6.74 -24.78 3.18
CA LYS A 208 -7.53 -25.15 4.37
C LYS A 208 -6.72 -24.86 5.63
N LYS A 209 -5.46 -25.30 5.67
CA LYS A 209 -4.51 -25.00 6.75
C LYS A 209 -4.29 -23.50 6.94
N PHE A 210 -4.16 -22.76 5.83
CA PHE A 210 -3.96 -21.31 5.87
C PHE A 210 -5.18 -20.56 6.42
N ASN A 211 -6.39 -20.94 6.01
CA ASN A 211 -7.62 -20.34 6.53
C ASN A 211 -7.87 -20.68 8.00
N SER A 212 -7.32 -21.79 8.51
CA SER A 212 -7.37 -22.14 9.94
C SER A 212 -6.30 -21.43 10.77
N LEU A 213 -5.26 -20.83 10.16
CA LEU A 213 -4.29 -20.03 10.88
C LEU A 213 -4.92 -18.70 11.30
N THR A 214 -4.98 -18.47 12.61
CA THR A 214 -5.45 -17.20 13.17
C THR A 214 -4.42 -16.10 12.88
N THR A 215 -4.81 -15.07 12.13
CA THR A 215 -3.97 -13.89 11.91
C THR A 215 -3.76 -13.15 13.23
N LYS A 216 -2.60 -13.32 13.87
CA LYS A 216 -2.19 -12.48 15.00
C LYS A 216 -1.75 -11.12 14.46
N ILE A 217 -2.68 -10.17 14.43
CA ILE A 217 -2.39 -8.77 14.08
C ILE A 217 -1.88 -8.06 15.34
N VAL A 218 -0.57 -7.83 15.39
CA VAL A 218 0.07 -6.93 16.36
C VAL A 218 -0.09 -5.51 15.82
N SER A 219 -0.65 -4.60 16.61
CA SER A 219 -0.95 -3.24 16.17
C SER A 219 0.15 -2.27 16.57
N TYR A 220 0.28 -1.21 15.76
CA TYR A 220 1.21 -0.09 15.80
C TYR A 220 2.67 -0.44 15.46
N ILE A 221 3.05 -0.11 14.23
CA ILE A 221 4.38 -0.28 13.62
C ILE A 221 4.97 -1.65 13.92
N LEU A 222 4.45 -2.81 13.44
CA LEU A 222 5.27 -4.04 13.51
C LEU A 222 4.69 -5.25 12.76
N PHE A 223 5.63 -5.98 12.14
CA PHE A 223 5.72 -7.44 11.95
C PHE A 223 4.43 -8.27 12.02
N LEU A 224 3.96 -8.73 10.87
CA LEU A 224 3.14 -9.94 10.81
C LEU A 224 4.03 -11.19 10.66
N LYS A 225 4.04 -11.98 11.73
CA LYS A 225 4.57 -13.33 11.79
C LYS A 225 3.46 -14.28 11.34
N LEU A 226 3.62 -14.89 10.17
CA LEU A 226 2.77 -16.00 9.71
C LEU A 226 3.64 -17.02 9.00
N LEU A 227 3.72 -18.21 9.62
CA LEU A 227 4.40 -19.39 9.14
C LEU A 227 3.91 -19.78 7.74
N LEU A 228 4.70 -19.47 6.71
CA LEU A 228 4.64 -20.13 5.41
C LEU A 228 5.49 -21.40 5.45
N PHE A 229 4.92 -22.42 6.08
CA PHE A 229 5.34 -23.80 5.84
C PHE A 229 4.69 -24.26 4.53
N GLU A 230 5.50 -24.85 3.64
CA GLU A 230 5.08 -25.59 2.43
C GLU A 230 4.65 -24.83 1.15
N MET A 231 5.26 -23.69 0.80
CA MET A 231 5.21 -23.20 -0.59
C MET A 231 6.57 -23.13 -1.30
N ASN A 232 7.67 -23.35 -0.58
CA ASN A 232 9.03 -23.27 -1.14
C ASN A 232 9.49 -24.54 -1.85
N THR A 233 8.78 -25.66 -1.75
CA THR A 233 9.15 -26.92 -2.46
C THR A 233 8.70 -26.95 -3.92
N LEU A 234 8.22 -25.81 -4.44
CA LEU A 234 7.52 -25.72 -5.72
C LEU A 234 8.11 -24.70 -6.70
N LEU A 235 9.04 -23.85 -6.24
CA LEU A 235 9.64 -22.77 -7.03
C LEU A 235 11.14 -22.97 -7.31
N MET A 236 11.68 -24.16 -7.02
CA MET A 236 12.95 -24.60 -7.58
C MET A 236 12.69 -25.82 -8.48
N LYS A 237 12.28 -25.52 -9.71
CA LYS A 237 12.64 -26.21 -10.96
C LYS A 237 12.34 -25.23 -12.09
#